data_AF-A0A9D6EM03-F1
#
_entry.id   AF-A0A9D6EM03-F1
#
_cell.length_a   1.000
_cell.length_b   1.000
_cell.length_c   1.000
_cell.angle_alpha   90.00
_cell.angle_beta   90.00
_cell.angle_gamma   90.00
#
_symmetry.space_group_name_H-M   'P 1'
#
loop_
_entity.id
_entity.type
_entity.pdbx_description
1 polymer ?
#
loop_
_entity_poly.entity_id
_entity_poly.type
_entity_poly.pdbx_seq_one_letter_code
_entity_poly.pdbx_strand_id
1 'polypeptide(L)' 'MAPRSNFKIPKIPEMTIRRLSVYTRCLLQLEEDGVKTISSEELAERFNLNSAQVRKDLAYFGEFGVRGIGYYVSGL' A
#
# COMPACT_ATOMS: atom_id res chain seq x y z
N MET A 1 -11.75 9.81 -36.31
CA MET A 1 -11.36 10.39 -35.00
C MET A 1 -11.70 9.36 -33.94
N ALA A 2 -10.71 8.61 -33.43
CA ALA A 2 -10.96 7.55 -32.46
C ALA A 2 -11.31 8.17 -31.08
N PRO A 3 -12.27 7.61 -30.33
CA PRO A 3 -12.61 8.13 -29.00
C PRO A 3 -11.39 7.98 -28.07
N ARG A 4 -10.98 9.09 -27.47
CA ARG A 4 -9.98 9.09 -26.38
C ARG A 4 -10.50 8.20 -25.27
N SER A 5 -9.77 7.13 -24.95
CA SER A 5 -10.06 6.25 -23.83
C SER A 5 -10.12 7.09 -22.55
N ASN A 6 -11.34 7.24 -22.02
CA ASN A 6 -11.61 8.00 -20.82
C ASN A 6 -11.11 7.17 -19.61
N PHE A 7 -9.80 7.22 -19.33
CA PHE A 7 -9.23 6.63 -18.12
C PHE A 7 -9.81 7.35 -16.92
N LYS A 8 -10.90 6.81 -16.35
CA LYS A 8 -11.41 7.23 -15.05
C LYS A 8 -10.40 6.77 -14.01
N ILE A 9 -9.59 7.71 -13.52
CA ILE A 9 -8.81 7.48 -12.29
C ILE A 9 -9.84 7.16 -11.20
N PRO A 10 -9.81 5.95 -10.60
CA PRO A 10 -10.74 5.62 -9.53
C PRO A 10 -10.56 6.64 -8.42
N LYS A 11 -11.67 7.23 -7.95
CA LYS A 11 -11.64 8.23 -6.88
C LYS A 11 -11.15 7.54 -5.60
N ILE A 12 -9.91 7.82 -5.21
CA ILE A 12 -9.29 7.24 -4.03
C ILE A 12 -10.03 7.77 -2.79
N PRO A 13 -10.48 6.91 -1.87
CA PRO A 13 -11.13 7.35 -0.64
C PRO A 13 -10.19 8.21 0.22
N GLU A 14 -10.71 9.27 0.84
CA GLU A 14 -9.92 10.14 1.72
C GLU A 14 -9.30 9.37 2.90
N MET A 15 -10.03 8.38 3.43
CA MET A 15 -9.52 7.48 4.47
C MET A 15 -8.32 6.65 4.01
N THR A 16 -8.27 6.26 2.74
CA THR A 16 -7.12 5.55 2.16
C THR A 16 -5.92 6.48 2.06
N ILE A 17 -6.12 7.73 1.65
CA ILE A 17 -5.06 8.75 1.61
C ILE A 17 -4.47 8.99 3.01
N ARG A 18 -5.32 9.12 4.03
CA ARG A 18 -4.88 9.28 5.43
C ARG A 18 -4.05 8.10 5.93
N ARG A 19 -4.45 6.87 5.59
CA ARG A 19 -3.69 5.66 5.94
C ARG A 19 -2.36 5.56 5.19
N LEU A 20 -2.28 6.07 3.96
CA LEU A 20 -1.04 6.10 3.19
C LEU A 20 0.06 6.84 3.94
N SER A 21 -0.25 8.01 4.50
CA SER A 21 0.70 8.79 5.31
C SER A 21 1.25 8.01 6.51
N VAL A 22 0.44 7.11 7.06
CA VAL A 22 0.79 6.26 8.20
C VAL A 22 1.66 5.07 7.75
N TYR A 23 1.32 4.44 6.62
CA TYR A 23 2.15 3.40 6.00
C TYR A 23 3.55 3.93 5.70
N THR A 24 3.68 5.09 5.05
CA THR A 24 4.98 5.70 4.71
C THR A 24 5.88 5.88 5.93
N ARG A 25 5.34 6.36 7.05
CA ARG A 25 6.13 6.53 8.29
C ARG A 25 6.66 5.21 8.83
N CYS A 26 5.83 4.15 8.80
CA CYS A 26 6.29 2.83 9.23
C CYS A 26 7.28 2.24 8.25
N LEU A 27 7.13 2.45 6.95
CA LEU A 27 8.07 1.97 5.95
C LEU A 27 9.44 2.63 6.12
N LEU A 28 9.49 3.94 6.38
CA LEU A 28 10.74 4.64 6.70
C LEU A 28 11.43 4.05 7.94
N GLN A 29 10.68 3.77 9.01
CA GLN A 29 11.26 3.12 10.19
C GLN A 29 11.80 1.72 9.87
N LEU A 30 11.03 0.92 9.12
CA LEU A 30 11.44 -0.42 8.72
C LEU A 30 12.68 -0.39 7.83
N GLU A 31 12.80 0.63 6.98
CA GLU A 31 13.98 0.86 6.15
C GLU A 31 15.21 1.20 7.00
N GLU A 32 15.07 2.09 7.99
CA GLU A 32 16.13 2.39 8.96
C GLU A 32 16.55 1.15 9.77
N ASP A 33 15.60 0.28 10.11
CA ASP A 33 15.83 -0.98 10.82
C ASP A 33 16.42 -2.08 9.90
N GLY A 34 16.61 -1.80 8.60
CA GLY A 34 17.16 -2.75 7.62
C GLY A 34 16.19 -3.87 7.20
N VAL A 35 14.90 -3.73 7.48
CA VAL A 35 13.86 -4.68 7.07
C VAL A 35 13.61 -4.55 5.57
N LYS A 36 13.76 -5.67 4.85
CA LYS A 36 13.62 -5.69 3.38
C LYS A 36 12.18 -5.85 2.92
N THR A 37 11.39 -6.63 3.65
CA THR A 37 10.03 -7.01 3.27
C THR A 37 9.11 -7.01 4.47
N ILE A 38 7.85 -6.63 4.27
CA ILE A 38 6.80 -6.69 5.28
C ILE A 38 5.54 -7.32 4.71
N SER A 39 4.88 -8.18 5.47
CA SER A 39 3.61 -8.76 5.05
C SER A 39 2.43 -7.78 5.23
N SER A 40 1.33 -8.02 4.52
CA SER A 40 0.09 -7.25 4.75
C SER A 40 -0.50 -7.43 6.14
N GLU A 41 -0.17 -8.53 6.81
CA GLU A 41 -0.65 -8.87 8.16
C GLU A 41 0.12 -8.07 9.21
N GLU A 42 1.46 -8.12 9.17
CA GLU A 42 2.31 -7.32 10.06
C GLU A 42 2.08 -5.81 9.91
N LEU A 43 1.88 -5.33 8.67
CA LEU A 43 1.55 -3.92 8.46
C LEU A 43 0.19 -3.57 9.07
N ALA A 44 -0.78 -4.49 9.00
CA ALA A 44 -2.11 -4.27 9.53
C ALA A 44 -2.13 -4.28 11.07
N GLU A 45 -1.39 -5.19 11.70
CA GLU A 45 -1.26 -5.29 13.17
C GLU A 45 -0.73 -4.00 13.79
N ARG A 46 0.26 -3.37 13.16
CA ARG A 46 0.85 -2.09 13.61
C ARG A 46 -0.16 -0.94 13.66
N PHE A 47 -1.25 -1.02 12.90
CA PHE A 47 -2.26 0.03 12.78
C PHE A 47 -3.66 -0.41 13.19
N ASN A 48 -3.78 -1.59 13.82
CA ASN A 48 -5.06 -2.18 14.20
C ASN A 48 -6.07 -2.25 13.02
N LEU A 49 -5.55 -2.62 11.85
CA LEU A 49 -6.30 -2.81 10.60
C LEU A 49 -6.45 -4.30 10.29
N ASN A 50 -7.26 -4.60 9.28
CA ASN A 50 -7.27 -5.93 8.64
C ASN A 50 -6.28 -5.94 7.45
N SER A 51 -5.54 -7.04 7.28
CA SER A 51 -4.65 -7.26 6.14
C SER A 51 -5.34 -7.10 4.77
N ALA A 52 -6.64 -7.43 4.68
CA ALA A 52 -7.43 -7.19 3.48
C ALA A 52 -7.59 -5.69 3.15
N GLN A 53 -7.72 -4.85 4.18
CA GLN A 53 -7.83 -3.40 3.99
C GLN A 53 -6.51 -2.80 3.51
N VAL A 54 -5.37 -3.26 4.04
CA VAL A 54 -4.03 -2.86 3.59
C VAL A 54 -3.85 -3.18 2.10
N ARG A 55 -4.15 -4.43 1.69
CA ARG A 55 -4.08 -4.84 0.27
C ARG A 55 -4.95 -3.96 -0.62
N LYS A 56 -6.19 -3.67 -0.18
CA LYS A 56 -7.13 -2.83 -0.93
C LYS A 56 -6.65 -1.38 -1.05
N ASP A 57 -6.06 -0.82 0.00
CA ASP A 57 -5.51 0.53 0.00
C ASP A 57 -4.37 0.66 -1.00
N LEU A 58 -3.41 -0.26 -0.96
CA LEU A 58 -2.26 -0.28 -1.86
C LEU A 58 -2.70 -0.53 -3.32
N ALA A 59 -3.70 -1.39 -3.54
CA ALA A 59 -4.25 -1.68 -4.86
C ALA A 59 -4.84 -0.45 -5.59
N TYR A 60 -5.21 0.62 -4.87
CA TYR A 60 -5.65 1.87 -5.53
C TYR A 60 -4.51 2.61 -6.25
N PHE A 61 -3.26 2.36 -5.88
CA PHE A 61 -2.08 3.06 -6.40
C PHE A 61 -1.26 2.19 -7.37
N GLY A 62 -1.60 0.90 -7.51
CA GLY A 62 -0.88 -0.03 -8.39
C GLY A 62 -0.87 -1.45 -7.84
N GLU A 63 -0.15 -2.31 -8.53
CA GLU A 63 0.12 -3.67 -8.05
C GLU A 63 1.40 -3.67 -7.22
N PHE A 64 1.24 -3.87 -5.92
CA PHE A 64 2.36 -3.94 -4.98
C PHE A 64 2.45 -5.33 -4.36
N GLY A 65 3.69 -5.72 -4.06
CA GLY A 65 4.01 -6.92 -3.32
C GLY A 65 3.96 -8.21 -4.14
N VAL A 66 4.47 -9.28 -3.54
CA VAL A 66 4.57 -10.61 -4.14
C VAL A 66 3.91 -11.61 -3.21
N ARG A 67 3.02 -12.45 -3.76
CA ARG A 67 2.32 -13.47 -2.99
C ARG A 67 3.33 -14.41 -2.30
N GLY A 68 3.21 -14.54 -0.98
CA GLY A 68 4.10 -15.37 -0.16
C GLY A 68 5.39 -14.65 0.30
N ILE A 69 5.66 -13.43 -0.17
CA ILE A 69 6.81 -12.62 0.26
C ILE A 69 6.33 -11.36 1.01
N GLY A 70 5.25 -10.72 0.55
CA GLY A 70 4.79 -9.44 1.09
C GLY A 70 5.24 -8.27 0.20
N TYR A 71 5.46 -7.11 0.81
CA TYR A 71 5.83 -5.87 0.13
C TYR A 71 7.30 -5.53 0.40
N TYR A 72 8.01 -5.07 -0.61
CA TYR A 72 9.37 -4.55 -0.45
C TYR A 72 9.32 -3.18 0.21
N VAL A 73 10.03 -3.01 1.33
CA VAL A 73 9.94 -1.78 2.14
C VAL A 73 10.45 -0.55 1.38
N SER A 74 11.57 -0.68 0.66
CA SER A 74 12.21 0.41 -0.07
C SER A 74 11.49 0.81 -1.38
N GLY A 75 10.43 0.10 -1.76
CA GLY A 75 9.70 0.32 -3.02
C GLY A 75 8.18 0.39 -2.87
N LEU A 76 7.69 0.48 -1.63
CA LEU A 76 6.27 0.61 -1.29
C LEU A 76 5.94 2.05 -0.91
#